data_AF-A0A5M3WMF1-F1
#
_entry.id   AF-A0A5M3WMF1-F1
#
_cell.length_a   1.000
_cell.length_b   1.000
_cell.length_c   1.000
_cell.angle_alpha   90.00
_cell.angle_beta   90.00
_cell.angle_gamma   90.00
#
_symmetry.space_group_name_H-M   'P 1'
#
loop_
_entity.id
_entity.type
_entity.pdbx_description
1 polymer ?
#
loop_
_entity_poly.entity_id
_entity_poly.type
_entity_poly.pdbx_seq_one_letter_code
_entity_poly.pdbx_strand_id
1 'polypeptide(L)'
;MHTTEWDRDLLRDALTEIMKAANLNPTGVGELAGRDRTTAHRWLKGKNQPNVDAATRFARAIVVRHPELADLVSRFLAAAGYPEGNPPPERASALMTEGDAEREAIERLRVSATAGGKSLGEILVERGLAEPKELKISDQVRGDSVVRKIEQSPNIPDDEKNDILKDLAELRRQTFREYGIDD
;
A
#
# COMPACT_ATOMS: atom_id res chain seq x y z
N MET A 1 -15.26 -26.99 20.12
CA MET A 1 -14.93 -25.60 19.76
C MET A 1 -13.75 -25.18 20.60
N HIS A 2 -12.54 -25.17 20.03
CA HIS A 2 -11.36 -24.64 20.71
C HIS A 2 -11.38 -23.13 20.56
N THR A 3 -11.77 -22.42 21.61
CA THR A 3 -11.54 -20.97 21.69
C THR A 3 -10.05 -20.80 21.95
N THR A 4 -9.25 -20.66 20.90
CA THR A 4 -7.83 -20.36 21.05
C THR A 4 -7.74 -18.99 21.73
N GLU A 5 -7.39 -18.99 23.01
CA GLU A 5 -7.22 -17.77 23.80
C GLU A 5 -6.10 -16.95 23.17
N TRP A 6 -6.37 -15.68 22.86
CA TRP A 6 -5.39 -14.78 22.27
C TRP A 6 -4.50 -14.20 23.38
N ASP A 7 -3.20 -14.11 23.09
CA ASP A 7 -2.22 -13.61 24.03
C ASP A 7 -2.01 -12.11 23.80
N ARG A 8 -2.49 -11.32 24.76
CA ARG A 8 -2.51 -9.86 24.68
C ARG A 8 -1.13 -9.25 24.74
N ASP A 9 -0.25 -9.83 25.56
CA ASP A 9 1.09 -9.32 25.77
C ASP A 9 1.95 -9.67 24.55
N LEU A 10 1.90 -10.93 24.07
CA LEU A 10 2.58 -11.31 22.84
C LEU A 10 2.09 -10.54 21.62
N LEU A 11 0.78 -10.25 21.54
CA LEU A 11 0.22 -9.44 20.44
C LEU A 11 0.80 -8.03 20.47
N ARG A 12 0.80 -7.39 21.64
CA ARG A 12 1.34 -6.03 21.82
C ARG A 12 2.81 -5.99 21.48
N ASP A 13 3.58 -6.95 21.95
CA ASP A 13 5.03 -6.97 21.77
C ASP A 13 5.38 -7.20 20.30
N ALA A 14 4.76 -8.18 19.64
CA ALA A 14 4.92 -8.41 18.20
C ALA A 14 4.51 -7.18 17.37
N LEU A 15 3.37 -6.56 17.71
CA LEU A 15 2.91 -5.35 17.01
C LEU A 15 3.88 -4.17 17.20
N THR A 16 4.44 -4.01 18.40
CA THR A 16 5.40 -2.95 18.71
C THR A 16 6.72 -3.16 17.96
N GLU A 17 7.19 -4.39 17.87
CA GLU A 17 8.39 -4.74 17.10
C GLU A 17 8.19 -4.51 15.61
N ILE A 18 7.06 -4.94 15.03
CA ILE A 18 6.71 -4.66 13.64
C ILE A 18 6.66 -3.15 13.39
N MET A 19 6.00 -2.39 14.28
CA MET A 19 5.91 -0.94 14.14
C MET A 19 7.29 -0.27 14.15
N LYS A 20 8.18 -0.70 15.04
CA LYS A 20 9.55 -0.16 15.12
C LYS A 20 10.35 -0.51 13.86
N ALA A 21 10.28 -1.75 13.41
CA ALA A 21 11.03 -2.23 12.25
C ALA A 21 10.54 -1.63 10.93
N ALA A 22 9.22 -1.51 10.75
CA ALA A 22 8.59 -0.91 9.57
C ALA A 22 8.42 0.62 9.67
N ASN A 23 8.93 1.25 10.73
CA ASN A 23 8.78 2.69 11.01
C ASN A 23 7.32 3.18 10.95
N LEU A 24 6.40 2.39 11.51
CA LEU A 24 4.96 2.68 11.52
C LEU A 24 4.54 3.34 12.84
N ASN A 25 3.57 4.25 12.73
CA ASN A 25 2.83 4.78 13.86
C ASN A 25 1.44 4.11 13.97
N PRO A 26 0.68 4.31 15.07
CA PRO A 26 -0.63 3.69 15.24
C PRO A 26 -1.64 4.04 14.13
N THR A 27 -1.51 5.20 13.49
CA THR A 27 -2.35 5.57 12.33
C THR A 27 -2.04 4.66 11.14
N GLY A 28 -0.76 4.44 10.82
CA GLY A 28 -0.34 3.55 9.74
C GLY A 28 -0.75 2.09 9.97
N VAL A 29 -0.72 1.61 11.22
CA VAL A 29 -1.27 0.29 11.57
C VAL A 29 -2.76 0.21 11.26
N GLY A 30 -3.53 1.22 11.67
CA GLY A 30 -4.96 1.30 11.36
C GLY A 30 -5.22 1.27 9.86
N GLU A 31 -4.54 2.13 9.09
CA GLU A 31 -4.68 2.22 7.65
C GLU A 31 -4.39 0.88 6.95
N LEU A 32 -3.30 0.21 7.32
CA LEU A 32 -2.96 -1.11 6.77
C LEU A 32 -3.96 -2.19 7.15
N ALA A 33 -4.54 -2.09 8.35
CA ALA A 33 -5.60 -2.99 8.80
C ALA A 33 -6.99 -2.65 8.23
N GLY A 34 -7.13 -1.54 7.48
CA GLY A 34 -8.42 -1.05 7.00
C GLY A 34 -9.34 -0.52 8.12
N ARG A 35 -8.75 0.01 9.20
CA ARG A 35 -9.42 0.50 10.41
C ARG A 35 -8.92 1.89 10.80
N ASP A 36 -9.60 2.52 11.76
CA ASP A 36 -9.15 3.79 12.32
C ASP A 36 -7.95 3.62 13.29
N ARG A 37 -7.24 4.72 13.55
CA ARG A 37 -6.12 4.77 14.51
C ARG A 37 -6.51 4.34 15.93
N THR A 38 -7.77 4.50 16.32
CA THR A 38 -8.23 4.18 17.68
C THR A 38 -8.28 2.67 17.91
N THR A 39 -8.56 1.92 16.85
CA THR A 39 -8.54 0.46 16.83
C THR A 39 -7.12 -0.07 17.04
N ALA A 40 -6.13 0.46 16.30
CA ALA A 40 -4.72 0.13 16.51
C ALA A 40 -4.25 0.44 17.95
N HIS A 41 -4.67 1.59 18.50
CA HIS A 41 -4.39 1.91 19.90
C HIS A 41 -5.02 0.94 20.91
N ARG A 42 -6.19 0.37 20.60
CA ARG A 42 -6.82 -0.65 21.46
C ARG A 42 -6.05 -1.97 21.40
N TRP A 43 -5.48 -2.33 20.26
CA TRP A 43 -4.62 -3.51 20.12
C TRP A 43 -3.33 -3.37 20.91
N LEU A 44 -2.64 -2.22 20.77
CA LEU A 44 -1.43 -1.92 21.56
C LEU A 44 -1.68 -1.90 23.07
N LYS A 45 -2.90 -1.57 23.51
CA LYS A 45 -3.28 -1.60 24.92
C LYS A 45 -3.81 -2.96 25.38
N GLY A 46 -3.85 -3.97 24.50
CA GLY A 46 -4.42 -5.28 24.80
C GLY A 46 -5.91 -5.23 25.17
N LYS A 47 -6.63 -4.16 24.80
CA LYS A 47 -8.04 -3.99 25.17
C LYS A 47 -8.96 -4.82 24.31
N ASN A 48 -8.61 -4.96 23.02
CA ASN A 48 -9.39 -5.71 22.05
C ASN A 48 -8.50 -6.64 21.24
N GLN A 49 -8.98 -7.86 21.00
CA GLN A 49 -8.43 -8.74 19.98
C GLN A 49 -8.70 -8.09 18.61
N PRO A 50 -7.72 -8.05 17.71
CA PRO A 50 -7.97 -7.81 16.29
C PRO A 50 -9.01 -8.81 15.80
N ASN A 51 -9.93 -8.44 14.91
CA ASN A 51 -10.70 -9.46 14.21
C ASN A 51 -9.82 -10.12 13.13
N VAL A 52 -10.19 -11.33 12.69
CA VAL A 52 -9.42 -12.12 11.70
C VAL A 52 -9.12 -11.30 10.45
N ASP A 53 -10.12 -10.59 9.94
CA ASP A 53 -10.04 -9.75 8.74
C ASP A 53 -8.97 -8.66 8.87
N ALA A 54 -9.05 -7.81 9.89
CA ALA A 54 -8.12 -6.70 10.10
C ALA A 54 -6.70 -7.21 10.44
N ALA A 55 -6.59 -8.30 11.21
CA ALA A 55 -5.31 -8.93 11.51
C ALA A 55 -4.63 -9.46 10.25
N THR A 56 -5.38 -10.17 9.40
CA THR A 56 -4.89 -10.74 8.15
C THR A 56 -4.51 -9.66 7.15
N ARG A 57 -5.33 -8.60 7.03
CA ARG A 57 -5.05 -7.46 6.15
C ARG A 57 -3.76 -6.74 6.54
N PHE A 58 -3.61 -6.43 7.83
CA PHE A 58 -2.39 -5.86 8.37
C PHE A 58 -1.18 -6.76 8.11
N ALA A 59 -1.26 -8.04 8.48
CA ALA A 59 -0.20 -9.02 8.30
C ALA A 59 0.29 -9.09 6.85
N ARG A 60 -0.63 -9.20 5.88
CA ARG A 60 -0.28 -9.23 4.45
C ARG A 60 0.39 -7.94 4.00
N ALA A 61 -0.15 -6.79 4.39
CA ALA A 61 0.42 -5.52 4.01
C ALA A 61 1.86 -5.36 4.53
N ILE A 62 2.15 -5.87 5.72
CA ILE A 62 3.51 -5.92 6.27
C ILE A 62 4.38 -6.88 5.47
N VAL A 63 3.96 -8.13 5.22
CA VAL A 63 4.79 -9.10 4.46
C VAL A 63 5.11 -8.60 3.05
N VAL A 64 4.17 -7.93 2.38
CA VAL A 64 4.38 -7.37 1.04
C VAL A 64 5.39 -6.22 1.05
N ARG A 65 5.31 -5.34 2.05
CA ARG A 65 6.18 -4.15 2.15
C ARG A 65 7.53 -4.42 2.81
N HIS A 66 7.56 -5.40 3.70
CA HIS A 66 8.67 -5.77 4.57
C HIS A 66 8.76 -7.31 4.69
N PRO A 67 9.18 -8.01 3.62
CA PRO A 67 9.29 -9.47 3.63
C PRO A 67 10.19 -10.01 4.76
N GLU A 68 11.19 -9.23 5.17
CA GLU A 68 12.08 -9.53 6.28
C GLU A 68 11.37 -9.64 7.65
N LEU A 69 10.15 -9.13 7.77
CA LEU A 69 9.34 -9.18 8.99
C LEU A 69 8.35 -10.36 9.03
N ALA A 70 8.42 -11.29 8.08
CA ALA A 70 7.49 -12.42 7.98
C ALA A 70 7.35 -13.21 9.29
N ASP A 71 8.47 -13.49 9.98
CA ASP A 71 8.44 -14.20 11.27
C ASP A 71 7.71 -13.42 12.37
N LEU A 72 7.89 -12.09 12.41
CA LEU A 72 7.19 -11.23 13.37
C LEU A 72 5.69 -11.17 13.06
N VAL A 73 5.33 -11.15 11.78
CA VAL A 73 3.94 -11.20 11.34
C VAL A 73 3.29 -12.53 11.74
N SER A 74 3.99 -13.66 11.58
CA SER A 74 3.50 -14.95 12.05
C SER A 74 3.29 -14.97 13.56
N ARG A 75 4.21 -14.40 14.34
CA ARG A 75 4.04 -14.24 15.80
C ARG A 75 2.84 -13.38 16.15
N PHE A 76 2.65 -12.26 15.46
CA PHE A 76 1.50 -11.38 15.64
C PHE A 76 0.17 -12.12 15.40
N LEU A 77 0.05 -12.87 14.30
CA LEU A 77 -1.16 -13.64 13.99
C LEU A 77 -1.40 -14.77 14.99
N ALA A 78 -0.36 -15.51 15.37
CA ALA A 78 -0.46 -16.55 16.39
C ALA A 78 -0.93 -15.96 17.73
N ALA A 79 -0.35 -14.82 18.16
CA ALA A 79 -0.75 -14.12 19.37
C ALA A 79 -2.18 -13.56 19.30
N ALA A 80 -2.64 -13.17 18.12
CA ALA A 80 -4.03 -12.80 17.88
C ALA A 80 -5.00 -14.00 17.92
N GLY A 81 -4.53 -15.22 18.14
CA GLY A 81 -5.34 -16.44 18.13
C GLY A 81 -5.56 -17.03 16.74
N TYR A 82 -4.75 -16.64 15.76
CA TYR A 82 -4.84 -17.04 14.34
C TYR A 82 -3.60 -17.85 13.89
N PRO A 83 -3.40 -19.06 14.42
CA PRO A 83 -2.18 -19.86 14.19
C PRO A 83 -2.01 -20.35 12.74
N GLU A 84 -3.07 -20.37 11.91
CA GLU A 84 -3.01 -20.73 10.48
C GLU A 84 -2.66 -19.52 9.56
N GLY A 85 -1.94 -18.54 10.10
CA GLY A 85 -1.76 -17.20 9.55
C GLY A 85 -0.90 -17.03 8.29
N ASN A 86 -0.62 -18.08 7.52
CA ASN A 86 -0.27 -17.90 6.11
C ASN A 86 -1.41 -18.51 5.28
N PRO A 87 -2.51 -17.76 5.03
CA PRO A 87 -3.50 -18.25 4.11
C PRO A 87 -2.78 -18.50 2.78
N PRO A 88 -2.84 -19.72 2.19
CA PRO A 88 -2.36 -19.90 0.84
C PRO A 88 -3.02 -18.82 -0.03
N PRO A 89 -2.28 -18.20 -0.97
CA PRO A 89 -2.76 -17.06 -1.74
C PRO A 89 -4.13 -17.31 -2.40
N GLU A 90 -4.51 -18.57 -2.59
CA GLU A 90 -5.80 -18.99 -3.14
C GLU A 90 -6.99 -18.83 -2.17
N ARG A 91 -6.83 -19.01 -0.85
CA ARG A 91 -7.91 -18.79 0.14
C ARG A 91 -8.05 -17.33 0.55
N ALA A 92 -6.99 -16.56 0.33
CA ALA A 92 -6.97 -15.11 0.53
C ALA A 92 -7.96 -14.37 -0.38
N SER A 93 -8.09 -14.82 -1.63
CA SER A 93 -9.01 -14.24 -2.61
C SER A 93 -10.49 -14.48 -2.29
N ALA A 94 -10.82 -15.51 -1.50
CA ALA A 94 -12.21 -15.86 -1.19
C ALA A 94 -12.90 -14.94 -0.16
N LEU A 95 -12.14 -14.09 0.54
CA LEU A 95 -12.66 -13.14 1.53
C LEU A 95 -12.54 -11.68 1.07
N MET A 96 -12.01 -11.43 -0.13
CA MET A 96 -11.91 -10.08 -0.68
C MET A 96 -13.23 -9.67 -1.31
N THR A 97 -13.71 -8.49 -0.97
CA THR A 97 -14.67 -7.81 -1.84
C THR A 97 -13.95 -7.44 -3.15
N GLU A 98 -14.67 -7.35 -4.28
CA GLU A 98 -14.06 -6.93 -5.56
C GLU A 98 -13.24 -5.64 -5.43
N GLY A 99 -13.73 -4.67 -4.64
CA GLY A 99 -13.03 -3.41 -4.40
C GLY A 99 -11.73 -3.54 -3.58
N ASP A 100 -11.58 -4.57 -2.76
CA ASP A 100 -10.32 -4.83 -2.04
C ASP A 100 -9.28 -5.46 -2.96
N ALA A 101 -9.69 -6.37 -3.84
CA ALA A 101 -8.81 -7.00 -4.83
C ALA A 101 -8.27 -5.96 -5.82
N GLU A 102 -9.15 -5.06 -6.28
CA GLU A 102 -8.78 -3.94 -7.16
C GLU A 102 -7.77 -3.00 -6.49
N ARG A 103 -8.04 -2.56 -5.24
CA ARG A 103 -7.11 -1.70 -4.50
C ARG A 103 -5.75 -2.37 -4.28
N GLU A 104 -5.74 -3.66 -3.99
CA GLU A 104 -4.50 -4.41 -3.81
C GLU A 104 -3.71 -4.53 -5.12
N ALA A 105 -4.38 -4.82 -6.23
CA ALA A 105 -3.75 -4.85 -7.56
C ALA A 105 -3.14 -3.50 -7.91
N ILE A 106 -3.86 -2.39 -7.67
CA ILE A 106 -3.37 -1.02 -7.87
C ILE A 106 -2.16 -0.74 -6.99
N GLU A 107 -2.18 -1.13 -5.71
CA GLU A 107 -1.06 -0.88 -4.80
C GLU A 107 0.18 -1.70 -5.17
N ARG A 108 0.04 -2.97 -5.58
CA ARG A 108 1.15 -3.77 -6.09
C ARG A 108 1.76 -3.14 -7.34
N LEU A 109 0.92 -2.65 -8.26
CA LEU A 109 1.40 -1.95 -9.45
C LEU A 109 2.14 -0.66 -9.08
N ARG A 110 1.66 0.11 -8.09
CA ARG A 110 2.35 1.31 -7.59
C ARG A 110 3.71 1.02 -6.95
N VAL A 111 3.81 -0.04 -6.15
CA VAL A 111 5.09 -0.46 -5.57
C VAL A 111 6.07 -0.85 -6.66
N SER A 112 5.62 -1.62 -7.66
CA SER A 112 6.44 -1.96 -8.84
C SER A 112 6.87 -0.73 -9.63
N ALA A 113 5.99 0.27 -9.77
CA ALA A 113 6.26 1.53 -10.46
C ALA A 113 7.35 2.31 -9.75
N THR A 114 7.21 2.47 -8.43
CA THR A 114 8.16 3.21 -7.59
C THR A 114 9.55 2.58 -7.62
N ALA A 115 9.64 1.24 -7.55
CA ALA A 115 10.90 0.52 -7.63
C ALA A 115 11.63 0.70 -8.97
N GLY A 116 10.88 0.87 -10.07
CA GLY A 116 11.42 1.14 -11.39
C GLY A 116 11.62 2.62 -11.72
N GLY A 117 11.29 3.53 -10.79
CA GLY A 117 11.26 4.98 -11.07
C GLY A 117 10.18 5.38 -12.08
N LYS A 118 9.16 4.53 -12.28
CA LYS A 118 8.06 4.72 -13.22
C LYS A 118 6.77 5.11 -12.53
N SER A 119 5.87 5.74 -13.25
CA SER A 119 4.51 6.05 -12.86
C SER A 119 3.59 4.83 -13.02
N LEU A 120 2.43 4.84 -12.34
CA LEU A 120 1.46 3.76 -12.49
C LEU A 120 1.00 3.64 -13.95
N GLY A 121 0.67 4.78 -14.55
CA GLY A 121 0.28 4.85 -15.96
C GLY A 121 1.38 4.36 -16.90
N GLU A 122 2.65 4.68 -16.61
CA GLU A 122 3.79 4.20 -17.39
C GLU A 122 3.88 2.67 -17.40
N ILE A 123 3.65 2.03 -16.25
CA ILE A 123 3.59 0.56 -16.17
C ILE A 123 2.38 0.01 -16.95
N LEU A 124 1.24 0.69 -16.92
CA LEU A 124 0.05 0.24 -17.64
C LEU A 124 0.29 0.29 -19.15
N VAL A 125 0.91 1.37 -19.65
CA VAL A 125 1.30 1.52 -21.06
C VAL A 125 2.30 0.46 -21.48
N GLU A 126 3.37 0.23 -20.70
CA GLU A 126 4.38 -0.80 -21.01
C GLU A 126 3.82 -2.22 -21.06
N ARG A 127 2.74 -2.48 -20.32
CA ARG A 127 2.08 -3.80 -20.30
C ARG A 127 0.96 -3.92 -21.35
N GLY A 128 0.75 -2.89 -22.18
CA GLY A 128 -0.33 -2.87 -23.17
C GLY A 128 -1.72 -2.84 -22.54
N LEU A 129 -1.84 -2.32 -21.32
CA LEU A 129 -3.10 -2.20 -20.58
C LEU A 129 -3.74 -0.81 -20.69
N ALA A 130 -2.99 0.16 -21.21
CA ALA A 130 -3.44 1.52 -21.48
C ALA A 130 -2.66 2.09 -22.67
N GLU A 131 -3.24 3.05 -23.36
CA GLU A 131 -2.54 3.80 -24.42
C GLU A 131 -1.83 5.04 -23.81
N PRO A 132 -0.69 5.49 -24.36
CA PRO A 132 0.02 6.69 -23.88
C PRO A 132 -0.90 7.91 -23.75
N LYS A 133 -1.83 8.11 -24.69
CA LYS A 133 -2.80 9.23 -24.67
C LYS A 133 -3.80 9.18 -23.51
N GLU A 134 -3.92 8.06 -22.82
CA GLU A 134 -4.79 7.89 -21.66
C GLU A 134 -4.14 8.32 -20.34
N LEU A 135 -2.82 8.61 -20.33
CA LEU A 135 -2.08 9.06 -19.14
C LEU A 135 -2.62 10.39 -18.59
N LYS A 136 -3.18 10.39 -17.38
CA LYS A 136 -3.69 11.59 -16.70
C LYS A 136 -2.71 12.10 -15.65
N ILE A 137 -2.92 13.33 -15.17
CA ILE A 137 -2.15 13.93 -14.06
C ILE A 137 -2.19 13.02 -12.82
N SER A 138 -3.29 12.32 -12.57
CA SER A 138 -3.43 11.37 -11.46
C SER A 138 -2.50 10.15 -11.54
N ASP A 139 -1.90 9.88 -12.70
CA ASP A 139 -1.06 8.72 -12.93
C ASP A 139 0.42 8.97 -12.57
N GLN A 140 0.74 10.15 -12.06
CA GLN A 140 2.09 10.54 -11.65
C GLN A 140 2.65 9.66 -10.51
N VAL A 141 3.99 9.58 -10.46
CA VAL A 141 4.70 8.86 -9.40
C VAL A 141 4.38 9.50 -8.05
N ARG A 142 3.92 8.70 -7.09
CA ARG A 142 3.65 9.20 -5.74
C ARG A 142 4.96 9.65 -5.09
N GLY A 143 5.04 10.93 -4.72
CA GLY A 143 6.24 11.50 -4.13
C GLY A 143 7.32 11.92 -5.14
N ASP A 144 6.96 12.05 -6.42
CA ASP A 144 7.82 12.62 -7.46
C ASP A 144 8.39 13.98 -7.01
N SER A 145 9.72 14.08 -7.00
CA SER A 145 10.42 15.28 -6.55
C SER A 145 10.16 16.50 -7.42
N VAL A 146 9.88 16.32 -8.71
CA VAL A 146 9.57 17.39 -9.66
C VAL A 146 8.16 17.90 -9.42
N VAL A 147 7.18 16.99 -9.34
CA VAL A 147 5.78 17.33 -9.03
C VAL A 147 5.69 18.05 -7.68
N ARG A 148 6.33 17.51 -6.64
CA ARG A 148 6.34 18.12 -5.32
C ARG A 148 6.93 19.54 -5.35
N LYS A 149 7.99 19.78 -6.13
CA LYS A 149 8.55 21.14 -6.30
C LYS A 149 7.56 22.08 -6.96
N ILE A 150 6.83 21.64 -7.99
CA ILE A 150 5.81 22.44 -8.67
C ILE A 150 4.66 22.77 -7.71
N GLU A 151 4.10 21.78 -7.03
CA GLU A 151 3.00 21.95 -6.07
C GLU A 151 3.37 22.90 -4.92
N GLN A 152 4.57 22.73 -4.36
CA GLN A 152 5.07 23.50 -3.22
C GLN A 152 5.64 24.86 -3.60
N SER A 153 5.71 25.21 -4.90
CA SER A 153 6.26 26.50 -5.32
C SER A 153 5.31 27.63 -4.92
N PRO A 154 5.71 28.54 -4.02
CA PRO A 154 4.84 29.61 -3.54
C PRO A 154 4.69 30.74 -4.56
N ASN A 155 5.57 30.80 -5.56
CA ASN A 155 5.65 31.87 -6.54
C ASN A 155 4.91 31.55 -7.84
N ILE A 156 4.29 30.37 -7.95
CA ILE A 156 3.57 29.94 -9.15
C ILE A 156 2.08 29.88 -8.78
N PRO A 157 1.18 30.60 -9.49
CA PRO A 157 -0.26 30.45 -9.33
C PRO A 157 -0.73 29.01 -9.58
N ASP A 158 -1.79 28.58 -8.91
CA ASP A 158 -2.26 27.19 -9.01
C ASP A 158 -2.71 26.79 -10.42
N ASP A 159 -3.25 27.72 -11.20
CA ASP A 159 -3.61 27.48 -12.61
C ASP A 159 -2.35 27.19 -13.45
N GLU A 160 -1.27 27.95 -13.23
CA GLU A 160 0.00 27.77 -13.94
C GLU A 160 0.71 26.48 -13.49
N LYS A 161 0.59 26.08 -12.21
CA LYS A 161 1.06 24.77 -11.75
C LYS A 161 0.36 23.63 -12.48
N ASN A 162 -0.96 23.74 -12.66
CA ASN A 162 -1.73 22.72 -13.38
C ASN A 162 -1.27 22.59 -14.83
N ASP A 163 -0.98 23.70 -15.51
CA ASP A 163 -0.49 23.66 -16.88
C ASP A 163 0.92 23.07 -16.96
N ILE A 164 1.84 23.42 -16.05
CA ILE A 164 3.16 22.80 -15.95
C ILE A 164 3.05 21.28 -15.70
N LEU A 165 2.11 20.84 -14.86
CA LEU A 165 1.87 19.42 -14.60
C LEU A 165 1.30 18.67 -15.82
N LYS A 166 0.47 19.33 -16.64
CA LYS A 166 0.01 18.78 -17.92
C LYS A 166 1.17 18.65 -18.91
N ASP A 167 2.00 19.68 -19.03
CA ASP A 167 3.18 19.67 -19.91
C ASP A 167 4.15 18.56 -19.51
N LEU A 168 4.36 18.36 -18.20
CA LEU A 168 5.17 17.25 -17.69
C LEU A 168 4.58 15.88 -18.06
N ALA A 169 3.25 15.73 -18.03
CA ALA A 169 2.60 14.49 -18.44
C ALA A 169 2.73 14.26 -19.96
N GLU A 170 2.62 15.29 -20.78
CA GLU A 170 2.80 15.20 -22.23
C GLU A 170 4.25 14.87 -22.61
N LEU A 171 5.23 15.44 -21.91
CA LEU A 171 6.65 15.12 -22.10
C LEU A 171 6.95 13.63 -21.83
N ARG A 172 6.29 13.04 -20.82
CA ARG A 172 6.36 11.59 -20.56
C ARG A 172 5.74 10.79 -21.68
N ARG A 173 4.57 11.19 -22.19
CA ARG A 173 3.94 10.54 -23.37
C ARG A 173 4.85 10.56 -24.59
N GLN A 174 5.51 11.70 -24.84
CA GLN A 174 6.48 11.80 -25.92
C GLN A 174 7.65 10.83 -25.75
N THR A 175 8.13 10.66 -24.51
CA THR A 175 9.17 9.68 -24.19
C THR A 175 8.74 8.25 -24.57
N PHE A 176 7.47 7.86 -24.34
CA PHE A 176 6.96 6.55 -24.78
C PHE A 176 6.98 6.37 -26.30
N ARG A 177 6.55 7.40 -27.03
CA ARG A 177 6.59 7.41 -28.51
C ARG A 177 8.03 7.23 -29.02
N GLU A 178 9.00 7.88 -28.39
CA GLU A 178 10.43 7.74 -28.73
C GLU A 178 10.98 6.33 -28.47
N TYR A 179 10.45 5.61 -27.46
CA TYR A 179 10.79 4.21 -27.20
C TYR A 179 10.05 3.20 -28.09
N GLY A 180 9.26 3.66 -29.08
CA GLY A 180 8.53 2.80 -30.01
C GLY A 180 7.32 2.12 -29.37
N ILE A 181 6.76 2.73 -28.32
CA ILE A 181 5.49 2.30 -27.73
C ILE A 181 4.41 3.16 -28.38
N ASP A 182 3.70 2.58 -29.35
CA ASP A 182 2.71 3.27 -30.20
C ASP A 182 1.41 3.64 -29.44
N ASP A 183 0.69 4.63 -29.99
CA ASP A 183 -0.56 5.24 -29.48
C ASP A 183 -1.84 4.41 -29.66
#